data_AF-A0A7S2LST2-F1
#
_entry.id   AF-A0A7S2LST2-F1
#
_cell.length_a   1.000
_cell.length_b   1.000
_cell.length_c   1.000
_cell.angle_alpha   90.00
_cell.angle_beta   90.00
_cell.angle_gamma   90.00
#
_symmetry.space_group_name_H-M   'P 1'
#
loop_
_entity.id
_entity.type
_entity.pdbx_description
1 polymer ?
#
loop_
_entity_poly.entity_id
_entity_poly.type
_entity_poly.pdbx_seq_one_letter_code
_entity_poly.pdbx_strand_id
1 'polypeptide(L)'
;KIIAFAHEVRKGRTIRGQWFYSTDEASKNYVWFHSVKDLVKRAIEAEGVDVVDLGPSGTDAFSELKERYGFESVEDWPSVANYLGPFYYDDEEMSGDEDNEGEETLMRMLRDALR
;
A
#
# COMPACT_ATOMS: atom_id res chain seq x y z
N LYS A 1 6.63 5.23 19.44
CA LYS A 1 5.50 4.28 19.30
C LYS A 1 4.80 4.59 17.98
N ILE A 2 4.48 3.59 17.16
CA ILE A 2 3.72 3.76 15.92
C ILE A 2 2.24 3.95 16.28
N ILE A 3 1.58 4.98 15.72
CA ILE A 3 0.16 5.29 15.99
C ILE A 3 -0.78 4.95 14.83
N ALA A 4 -0.23 4.75 13.63
CA ALA A 4 -0.92 4.25 12.46
C ALA A 4 0.08 3.64 11.47
N PHE A 5 -0.41 2.75 10.62
CA PHE A 5 0.34 2.11 9.55
C PHE A 5 -0.57 1.88 8.34
N ALA A 6 -0.02 2.05 7.15
CA ALA A 6 -0.65 1.70 5.89
C ALA A 6 0.43 1.05 5.01
N HIS A 7 0.10 -0.05 4.35
CA HIS A 7 0.99 -0.71 3.40
C HIS A 7 0.57 -0.30 1.99
N GLU A 8 1.53 0.06 1.15
CA GLU A 8 1.29 0.36 -0.25
C GLU A 8 2.02 -0.65 -1.14
N VAL A 9 1.34 -1.13 -2.17
CA VAL A 9 1.89 -2.10 -3.11
C VAL A 9 1.64 -1.60 -4.52
N ARG A 10 2.71 -1.50 -5.31
CA ARG A 10 2.63 -1.22 -6.74
C ARG A 10 2.85 -2.51 -7.51
N LYS A 11 1.90 -2.85 -8.39
CA LYS A 11 2.02 -4.00 -9.29
C LYS A 11 1.31 -3.72 -10.61
N GLY A 12 2.01 -3.97 -11.72
CA GLY A 12 1.51 -3.63 -13.05
C GLY A 12 1.22 -2.13 -13.17
N ARG A 13 -0.03 -1.79 -13.51
CA ARG A 13 -0.46 -0.40 -13.72
C ARG A 13 -1.26 0.16 -12.54
N THR A 14 -1.20 -0.50 -11.40
CA THR A 14 -1.99 -0.14 -10.21
C THR A 14 -1.09 0.03 -8.99
N ILE A 15 -1.35 1.09 -8.24
CA ILE A 15 -0.87 1.23 -6.86
C ILE A 15 -2.05 0.99 -5.93
N ARG A 16 -1.86 0.13 -4.93
CA ARG A 16 -2.87 -0.21 -3.95
C ARG A 16 -2.45 0.23 -2.56
N GLY A 17 -3.30 1.01 -1.88
CA GLY A 17 -3.21 1.21 -0.43
C GLY A 17 -3.99 0.12 0.28
N GLN A 18 -3.34 -0.61 1.18
CA GLN A 18 -3.93 -1.73 1.91
C GLN A 18 -3.49 -1.78 3.37
N TRP A 19 -4.23 -2.55 4.17
CA TRP A 19 -3.93 -2.81 5.58
C TRP A 19 -3.71 -1.53 6.39
N PHE A 20 -4.75 -0.69 6.42
CA PHE A 20 -4.79 0.51 7.25
C PHE A 20 -5.09 0.14 8.69
N TYR A 21 -4.12 0.39 9.58
CA TYR A 21 -4.28 0.26 11.02
C TYR A 21 -4.08 1.63 11.67
N SER A 22 -4.98 2.05 12.55
CA SER A 22 -4.84 3.31 13.27
C SER A 22 -5.30 3.17 14.72
N THR A 23 -4.65 3.93 15.59
CA THR A 23 -5.16 4.21 16.94
C THR A 23 -6.24 5.31 16.88
N ASP A 24 -7.06 5.42 17.93
CA ASP A 24 -8.04 6.50 18.05
C ASP A 24 -7.40 7.90 17.94
N GLU A 25 -6.20 8.06 18.50
CA GLU A 25 -5.43 9.30 18.41
C GLU A 25 -5.09 9.62 16.96
N ALA A 26 -4.60 8.66 16.18
CA ALA A 26 -4.31 8.85 14.77
C ALA A 26 -5.58 9.15 13.95
N SER A 27 -6.70 8.51 14.28
CA SER A 27 -8.00 8.76 13.65
C SER A 27 -8.51 10.19 13.91
N LYS A 28 -8.38 10.70 15.15
CA LYS A 28 -8.73 12.10 15.50
C LYS A 28 -7.85 13.13 14.80
N ASN A 29 -6.62 12.74 14.47
CA ASN A 29 -5.67 13.56 13.72
C ASN A 29 -5.69 13.25 12.20
N TYR A 30 -6.73 12.57 11.71
CA TYR A 30 -6.98 12.36 10.29
C TYR A 30 -5.85 11.64 9.53
N VAL A 31 -5.05 10.81 10.20
CA VAL A 31 -3.85 10.19 9.61
C VAL A 31 -4.17 9.31 8.38
N TRP A 32 -5.34 8.65 8.36
CA TRP A 32 -5.78 7.88 7.19
C TRP A 32 -5.91 8.76 5.93
N PHE A 33 -6.46 9.96 6.06
CA PHE A 33 -6.61 10.88 4.92
C PHE A 33 -5.26 11.37 4.40
N HIS A 34 -4.29 11.57 5.29
CA HIS A 34 -2.91 11.88 4.90
C HIS A 34 -2.29 10.72 4.11
N SER A 35 -2.47 9.48 4.58
CA SER A 35 -1.98 8.30 3.86
C SER A 35 -2.61 8.16 2.47
N VAL A 36 -3.92 8.33 2.34
CA VAL A 36 -4.61 8.29 1.03
C VAL A 36 -4.11 9.41 0.11
N LYS A 37 -3.91 10.62 0.65
CA LYS A 37 -3.36 11.74 -0.12
C LYS A 37 -1.96 11.44 -0.66
N ASP A 38 -1.09 10.87 0.16
CA ASP A 38 0.28 10.54 -0.23
C ASP A 38 0.33 9.39 -1.25
N LEU A 39 -0.55 8.38 -1.09
CA LEU A 39 -0.76 7.31 -2.06
C LEU A 39 -1.15 7.86 -3.45
N VAL A 40 -2.17 8.74 -3.48
CA VAL A 40 -2.65 9.37 -4.72
C VAL A 40 -1.56 10.22 -5.35
N LYS A 41 -0.82 10.98 -4.54
CA LYS A 41 0.32 11.78 -5.01
C LYS A 41 1.36 10.89 -5.68
N ARG A 42 1.78 9.80 -5.03
CA ARG A 42 2.74 8.84 -5.59
C ARG A 42 2.25 8.22 -6.90
N ALA A 43 0.96 7.91 -7.01
CA ALA A 43 0.38 7.38 -8.23
C ALA A 43 0.37 8.39 -9.39
N ILE A 44 0.11 9.67 -9.11
CA ILE A 44 0.18 10.74 -10.12
C ILE A 44 1.62 10.93 -10.62
N GLU A 45 2.59 10.82 -9.73
CA GLU A 45 4.02 11.00 -10.04
C GLU A 45 4.64 9.76 -10.71
N ALA A 46 4.03 8.58 -10.57
CA ALA A 46 4.55 7.33 -11.10
C ALA A 46 4.22 7.11 -12.59
N GLU A 47 5.25 6.94 -13.41
CA GLU A 47 5.06 6.56 -14.81
C GLU A 47 4.44 5.16 -14.94
N GLY A 48 3.40 5.04 -15.77
CA GLY A 48 2.76 3.76 -16.08
C GLY A 48 1.74 3.26 -15.05
N VAL A 49 1.39 4.09 -14.06
CA VAL A 49 0.27 3.84 -13.15
C VAL A 49 -0.97 4.57 -13.65
N ASP A 50 -2.08 3.85 -13.78
CA ASP A 50 -3.37 4.43 -14.19
C ASP A 50 -4.40 4.42 -13.08
N VAL A 51 -4.22 3.56 -12.07
CA VAL A 51 -5.24 3.29 -11.07
C VAL A 51 -4.66 3.29 -9.67
N VAL A 52 -5.39 3.96 -8.76
CA VAL A 52 -5.22 3.87 -7.32
C VAL A 52 -6.33 3.00 -6.74
N ASP A 53 -5.97 1.91 -6.10
CA ASP A 53 -6.91 1.01 -5.43
C ASP A 53 -6.84 1.19 -3.91
N LEU A 54 -7.98 1.45 -3.26
CA LEU A 54 -8.10 1.46 -1.79
C LEU A 54 -8.65 0.15 -1.22
N GLY A 55 -8.71 -0.87 -2.05
CA GLY A 55 -9.24 -2.18 -1.74
C GLY A 55 -10.75 -2.18 -1.53
N PRO A 56 -11.31 -3.36 -1.18
CA PRO A 56 -12.74 -3.52 -0.98
C PRO A 56 -13.23 -2.64 0.17
N SER A 57 -14.50 -2.25 0.08
CA SER A 57 -15.22 -1.62 1.18
C SER A 57 -15.96 -2.70 1.95
N GLY A 58 -15.59 -2.92 3.22
CA GLY A 58 -16.24 -3.93 4.06
C GLY A 58 -17.64 -3.53 4.55
N THR A 59 -18.02 -2.26 4.39
CA THR A 59 -19.32 -1.70 4.77
C THR A 59 -19.71 -0.55 3.84
N ASP A 60 -21.01 -0.25 3.76
CA ASP A 60 -21.54 0.87 2.97
C ASP A 60 -20.95 2.22 3.38
N ALA A 61 -20.74 2.42 4.68
CA ALA A 61 -20.14 3.66 5.19
C ALA A 61 -18.72 3.92 4.66
N PHE A 62 -17.92 2.86 4.42
CA PHE A 62 -16.60 3.00 3.81
C PHE A 62 -16.68 3.24 2.30
N SER A 63 -17.65 2.65 1.61
CA SER A 63 -17.92 2.94 0.20
C SER A 63 -18.29 4.41 0.02
N GLU A 64 -19.27 4.90 0.78
CA GLU A 64 -19.70 6.30 0.74
C GLU A 64 -18.54 7.26 1.07
N LEU A 65 -17.69 6.91 2.04
CA LEU A 65 -16.53 7.71 2.38
C LEU A 65 -15.58 7.82 1.18
N LYS A 66 -15.19 6.70 0.58
CA LYS A 66 -14.28 6.65 -0.57
C LYS A 66 -14.84 7.42 -1.77
N GLU A 67 -16.13 7.26 -2.06
CA GLU A 67 -16.83 7.98 -3.14
C GLU A 67 -16.78 9.50 -2.96
N ARG A 68 -16.93 10.02 -1.73
CA ARG A 68 -16.81 11.47 -1.46
C ARG A 68 -15.43 12.04 -1.78
N TYR A 69 -14.39 11.20 -1.81
CA TYR A 69 -13.03 11.57 -2.20
C TYR A 69 -12.69 11.20 -3.64
N GLY A 70 -13.69 10.83 -4.45
CA GLY A 70 -13.54 10.57 -5.88
C GLY A 70 -13.12 9.15 -6.24
N PHE A 71 -13.16 8.21 -5.30
CA PHE A 71 -12.92 6.79 -5.60
C PHE A 71 -14.23 6.11 -6.03
N GLU A 72 -14.23 5.52 -7.22
CA GLU A 72 -15.38 4.78 -7.72
C GLU A 72 -15.52 3.43 -7.00
N SER A 73 -16.75 3.09 -6.60
CA SER A 73 -17.07 1.77 -6.05
C SER A 73 -17.33 0.79 -7.20
N VAL A 74 -16.43 -0.18 -7.39
CA VAL A 74 -16.48 -1.14 -8.50
C VAL A 74 -16.52 -2.57 -7.95
N GLU A 75 -17.59 -3.32 -8.24
CA GLU A 75 -17.72 -4.72 -7.81
C GLU A 75 -16.71 -5.64 -8.51
N ASP A 76 -16.58 -5.52 -9.84
CA ASP A 76 -15.58 -6.24 -10.64
C ASP A 76 -14.27 -5.44 -10.72
N TRP A 77 -13.64 -5.19 -9.58
CA TRP A 77 -12.42 -4.36 -9.51
C TRP A 77 -11.27 -4.83 -10.42
N PRO A 78 -11.07 -6.13 -10.75
CA PRO A 78 -10.05 -6.54 -11.71
C PRO A 78 -10.26 -5.97 -13.13
N SER A 79 -11.49 -5.56 -13.48
CA SER A 79 -11.77 -4.93 -14.77
C SER A 79 -11.15 -3.52 -14.91
N VAL A 80 -10.90 -2.85 -13.78
CA VAL A 80 -10.31 -1.51 -13.75
C VAL A 80 -8.88 -1.51 -13.20
N ALA A 81 -8.57 -2.39 -12.24
CA ALA A 81 -7.25 -2.48 -11.60
C ALA A 81 -6.39 -3.58 -12.25
N ASN A 82 -5.38 -3.17 -13.04
CA ASN A 82 -4.50 -4.10 -13.74
C ASN A 82 -3.25 -4.47 -12.92
N TYR A 83 -3.31 -5.63 -12.29
CA TYR A 83 -2.22 -6.26 -11.53
C TYR A 83 -1.38 -7.28 -12.32
N LEU A 84 -1.55 -7.40 -13.64
CA LEU A 84 -0.89 -8.45 -14.45
C LEU A 84 0.58 -8.17 -14.78
N GLY A 85 1.14 -7.06 -14.31
CA GLY A 85 2.56 -6.71 -14.49
C GLY A 85 3.45 -7.04 -13.28
N PRO A 86 4.74 -6.63 -13.32
CA PRO A 86 5.69 -6.88 -12.25
C PRO A 86 5.33 -6.11 -10.98
N PHE A 87 5.84 -6.57 -9.85
CA PHE A 87 5.94 -5.71 -8.67
C PHE A 87 6.94 -4.60 -8.95
N TYR A 88 6.64 -3.41 -8.46
CA TYR A 88 7.58 -2.31 -8.46
C TYR A 88 8.14 -2.16 -7.05
N TYR A 89 9.45 -2.22 -6.95
CA TYR A 89 10.22 -1.87 -5.77
C TYR A 89 10.99 -0.61 -6.15
N ASP A 90 11.16 0.33 -5.23
CA ASP A 90 12.06 1.45 -5.48
C ASP A 90 13.48 0.87 -5.59
N ASP A 91 14.10 0.98 -6.78
CA ASP A 91 15.34 0.31 -7.19
C ASP A 91 16.60 0.71 -6.37
N GLU A 92 16.46 1.46 -5.27
CA GLU A 92 17.57 1.75 -4.36
C GLU A 92 17.85 0.62 -3.34
N GLU A 93 16.95 -0.35 -3.12
CA GLU A 93 17.17 -1.40 -2.12
C GLU A 93 17.57 -2.78 -2.68
N MET A 94 17.43 -3.04 -3.99
CA MET A 94 17.61 -4.38 -4.57
C MET A 94 18.50 -4.39 -5.82
N SER A 95 19.47 -3.48 -5.91
CA SER A 95 20.61 -3.59 -6.85
C SER A 95 21.85 -4.22 -6.20
N GLY A 96 21.67 -4.99 -5.13
CA GLY A 96 22.68 -5.94 -4.67
C GLY A 96 22.59 -7.18 -5.55
N ASP A 97 23.67 -7.46 -6.27
CA ASP A 97 23.90 -8.72 -6.97
C ASP A 97 23.44 -9.93 -6.14
N GLU A 98 23.04 -11.00 -6.82
CA GLU A 98 22.67 -12.30 -6.25
C GLU A 98 23.75 -12.85 -5.29
N ASP A 99 23.79 -12.38 -4.05
CA ASP A 99 24.59 -12.96 -2.98
C ASP A 99 23.67 -13.30 -1.79
N ASN A 100 23.65 -14.59 -1.47
CA ASN A 100 22.91 -15.27 -0.39
C ASN A 100 23.07 -14.68 1.03
N GLU A 101 23.77 -13.55 1.21
CA GLU A 101 24.04 -12.95 2.51
C GLU A 101 22.80 -12.29 3.16
N GLY A 102 21.86 -11.80 2.34
CA GLY A 102 20.62 -11.17 2.83
C GLY A 102 19.71 -12.15 3.59
N GLU A 103 19.61 -13.39 3.09
CA GLU A 103 18.76 -14.42 3.68
C GLU A 103 19.35 -14.93 5.01
N GLU A 104 20.68 -15.12 5.09
CA GLU A 104 21.36 -15.49 6.33
C GLU A 104 21.24 -14.39 7.40
N THR A 105 21.31 -13.12 6.99
CA THR A 105 21.22 -11.98 7.91
C THR A 105 19.80 -11.86 8.49
N LEU A 106 18.77 -12.00 7.67
CA LEU A 106 17.37 -12.03 8.11
C LEU A 106 17.10 -13.21 9.06
N MET A 107 17.62 -14.39 8.72
CA MET A 107 17.48 -15.60 9.54
C MET A 107 18.26 -15.53 10.87
N ARG A 108 19.34 -14.75 10.93
CA ARG A 108 20.04 -14.46 12.19
C ARG A 108 19.23 -13.51 13.06
N MET A 109 18.70 -12.42 12.50
CA MET A 109 17.87 -11.46 13.23
C MET A 109 16.59 -12.10 13.79
N LEU A 110 15.95 -12.99 13.02
CA LEU A 110 14.78 -13.76 13.47
C LEU A 110 15.12 -14.71 14.63
N ARG A 111 16.28 -15.36 14.59
CA ARG A 111 16.73 -16.25 15.68
C ARG A 111 17.04 -15.50 16.97
N ASP A 112 17.62 -14.31 16.86
CA ASP A 112 17.95 -13.49 18.03
C ASP A 112 16.69 -12.85 18.66
N ALA A 113 15.66 -12.57 17.87
CA ALA A 113 14.38 -12.05 18.35
C ALA A 113 13.49 -13.10 19.05
N LEU A 114 13.78 -14.39 18.88
CA LEU A 114 13.02 -15.51 19.45
C LEU A 114 13.69 -16.17 20.67
N ARG A 115 14.75 -15.55 21.21
CA ARG A 115 15.34 -15.87 22.52
C ARG A 115 14.84 -14.89 23.58
#